data_AF-A0A7X4KP80-F1
#
_entry.id   AF-A0A7X4KP80-F1
#
_cell.length_a   1.000
_cell.length_b   1.000
_cell.length_c   1.000
_cell.angle_alpha   90.00
_cell.angle_beta   90.00
_cell.angle_gamma   90.00
#
_symmetry.space_group_name_H-M   'P 1'
#
loop_
_entity.id
_entity.type
_entity.pdbx_description
1 polymer ?
#
loop_
_entity_poly.entity_id
_entity_poly.type
_entity_poly.pdbx_seq_one_letter_code
_entity_poly.pdbx_strand_id
1 'polypeptide(L)'
;MMAILFEGKQGTALPFPCTDELLELEDCGGHAIPVLRPAPQAARAAMAALQQAAPQLECDPEQFLSLRLGRAEYMVCMARQALAPDRAGNLLKQKTVLGAVATRAMDEDVYRIDHMLLAEPVAGLACSVHVLVQHRSGELAMAGWGELAAGQLLFHLHAVNRPGAVPAAIAGCLGGGRLEITHAAARLPGERH
;
A
#
# COMPACT_ATOMS: atom_id res chain seq x y z
N MET A 1 -8.56 24.23 -8.24
CA MET A 1 -8.62 22.87 -7.67
C MET A 1 -8.50 21.89 -8.83
N MET A 2 -7.29 21.39 -9.13
CA MET A 2 -7.07 20.45 -10.23
C MET A 2 -7.51 19.06 -9.76
N ALA A 3 -8.63 18.57 -10.30
CA ALA A 3 -8.96 17.15 -10.20
C ALA A 3 -7.89 16.38 -10.96
N ILE A 4 -7.03 15.65 -10.25
CA ILE A 4 -6.16 14.66 -10.88
C ILE A 4 -7.08 13.50 -11.23
N LEU A 5 -7.64 13.56 -12.44
CA LEU A 5 -8.25 12.43 -13.11
C LEU A 5 -7.20 11.33 -13.19
N PHE A 6 -7.32 10.31 -12.34
CA PHE A 6 -6.76 9.01 -12.62
C PHE A 6 -7.59 8.39 -13.75
N GLU A 7 -7.53 9.00 -14.94
CA GLU A 7 -7.81 8.26 -16.16
C GLU A 7 -6.76 7.17 -16.20
N GLY A 8 -7.19 5.95 -15.87
CA GLY A 8 -6.42 4.75 -16.16
C GLY A 8 -6.22 4.70 -17.67
N LYS A 9 -5.21 5.41 -18.18
CA LYS A 9 -4.69 5.17 -19.52
C LYS A 9 -4.31 3.70 -19.55
N GLN A 10 -5.12 2.91 -20.25
CA GLN A 10 -4.66 1.63 -20.76
C GLN A 10 -3.36 1.89 -21.53
N GLY A 11 -2.28 1.21 -21.16
CA GLY A 11 -1.17 1.05 -22.10
C GLY A 11 0.23 1.47 -21.66
N THR A 12 0.53 1.62 -20.36
CA THR A 12 1.95 1.60 -19.95
C THR A 12 2.08 0.83 -18.66
N ALA A 13 2.64 -0.38 -18.76
CA ALA A 13 3.06 -1.15 -17.61
C ALA A 13 3.96 -0.27 -16.74
N LEU A 14 3.71 -0.24 -15.43
CA LEU A 14 4.65 0.45 -14.55
C LEU A 14 5.96 -0.35 -14.57
N PRO A 15 7.12 0.32 -14.72
CA PRO A 15 8.38 -0.39 -14.59
C PRO A 15 8.45 -0.97 -13.18
N PHE A 16 8.45 -2.30 -13.10
CA PHE A 16 8.70 -2.99 -11.84
C PHE A 16 10.20 -2.86 -11.55
N PRO A 17 10.59 -2.44 -10.34
CA PRO A 17 12.00 -2.28 -10.00
C PRO A 17 12.73 -3.63 -10.10
N CYS A 18 13.99 -3.58 -10.53
CA CYS A 18 14.85 -4.77 -10.45
C CYS A 18 15.07 -5.14 -8.98
N THR A 19 15.38 -6.40 -8.68
CA THR A 19 15.57 -6.85 -7.28
C THR A 19 16.61 -6.00 -6.54
N ASP A 20 17.68 -5.58 -7.22
CA ASP A 20 18.74 -4.72 -6.65
C ASP A 20 18.27 -3.29 -6.28
N GLU A 21 17.09 -2.89 -6.75
CA GLU A 21 16.46 -1.61 -6.42
C GLU A 21 15.49 -1.74 -5.23
N LEU A 22 15.29 -2.93 -4.68
CA LEU A 22 14.53 -3.16 -3.46
C LEU A 22 15.47 -3.13 -2.26
N LEU A 23 15.09 -2.40 -1.21
CA LEU A 23 15.84 -2.36 0.03
C LEU A 23 15.54 -3.62 0.84
N GLU A 24 16.56 -4.46 0.98
CA GLU A 24 16.51 -5.61 1.88
C GLU A 24 16.50 -5.16 3.34
N LEU A 25 15.66 -5.82 4.12
CA LEU A 25 15.70 -5.74 5.56
C LEU A 25 16.60 -6.89 6.02
N GLU A 26 17.76 -6.59 6.60
CA GLU A 26 18.61 -7.65 7.17
C GLU A 26 17.79 -8.46 8.19
N ASP A 27 17.96 -9.79 8.20
CA ASP A 27 17.17 -10.75 8.99
C ASP A 27 17.04 -10.41 10.49
N CYS A 28 17.97 -9.61 11.02
CA CYS A 28 18.02 -9.18 12.43
C CYS A 28 17.93 -7.65 12.63
N GLY A 29 17.89 -6.85 11.56
CA GLY A 29 17.95 -5.37 11.62
C GLY A 29 16.59 -4.67 11.58
N GLY A 30 15.51 -5.44 11.45
CA GLY A 30 14.15 -4.94 11.38
C GLY A 30 13.49 -4.73 12.73
N HIS A 31 12.92 -3.54 12.95
CA HIS A 31 11.98 -3.34 14.04
C HIS A 31 10.56 -3.66 13.58
N ALA A 32 9.89 -4.56 14.31
CA ALA A 32 8.49 -4.87 14.07
C ALA A 32 7.63 -3.61 14.19
N ILE A 33 6.83 -3.34 13.16
CA ILE A 33 5.87 -2.25 13.13
C ILE A 33 4.52 -2.83 13.55
N PRO A 34 3.96 -2.41 14.70
CA PRO A 34 2.65 -2.88 15.10
C PRO A 34 1.59 -2.37 14.13
N VAL A 35 0.72 -3.29 13.70
CA VAL A 35 -0.45 -3.00 12.87
C VAL A 35 -1.67 -2.98 13.77
N LEU A 36 -2.33 -1.83 13.83
CA LEU A 36 -3.45 -1.60 14.74
C LEU A 36 -4.69 -1.14 13.99
N ARG A 37 -5.85 -1.27 14.63
CA ARG A 37 -7.05 -0.56 14.19
C ARG A 37 -6.96 0.90 14.61
N PRO A 38 -7.19 1.87 13.70
CA PRO A 38 -7.18 3.27 14.08
C PRO A 38 -8.35 3.60 15.01
N ALA A 39 -8.16 4.59 15.86
CA ALA A 39 -9.27 5.15 16.63
C ALA A 39 -10.35 5.72 15.67
N PRO A 40 -11.65 5.67 16.04
CA PRO A 40 -12.72 6.14 15.15
C PRO A 40 -12.56 7.59 14.67
N GLN A 41 -11.99 8.47 15.50
CA GLN A 41 -11.70 9.85 15.09
C GLN A 41 -10.62 9.92 14.01
N ALA A 42 -9.55 9.15 14.15
CA ALA A 42 -8.47 9.07 13.17
C ALA A 42 -8.98 8.49 11.84
N ALA A 43 -9.78 7.42 11.89
CA ALA A 43 -10.39 6.83 10.69
C ALA A 43 -11.29 7.82 9.95
N ARG A 44 -12.11 8.61 10.67
CA ARG A 44 -12.92 9.67 10.07
C ARG A 44 -12.09 10.79 9.45
N ALA A 45 -11.00 11.22 10.10
CA ALA A 45 -10.11 12.23 9.56
C ALA A 45 -9.41 11.76 8.27
N ALA A 46 -8.92 10.52 8.25
CA ALA A 46 -8.35 9.91 7.05
C ALA A 46 -9.39 9.75 5.93
N MET A 47 -10.64 9.37 6.26
CA MET A 47 -11.73 9.31 5.29
C MET A 47 -12.04 10.67 4.67
N ALA A 48 -12.08 11.74 5.48
CA ALA A 48 -12.28 13.10 4.97
C ALA A 48 -11.15 13.52 4.01
N ALA A 49 -9.89 13.23 4.35
CA ALA A 49 -8.75 13.46 3.48
C ALA A 49 -8.86 12.64 2.17
N LEU A 50 -9.32 11.40 2.26
CA LEU A 50 -9.53 10.53 1.11
C LEU A 50 -10.59 11.06 0.15
N GLN A 51 -11.74 11.50 0.68
CA GLN A 51 -12.81 12.08 -0.13
C GLN A 51 -12.37 13.34 -0.88
N GLN A 52 -11.45 14.13 -0.30
CA GLN A 52 -10.90 15.31 -0.96
C GLN A 52 -9.87 14.93 -2.04
N ALA A 53 -9.01 13.95 -1.77
CA ALA A 53 -7.87 13.62 -2.60
C ALA A 53 -8.16 12.60 -3.73
N ALA A 54 -9.07 11.66 -3.47
CA ALA A 54 -9.43 10.53 -4.33
C ALA A 54 -10.92 10.18 -4.16
N PRO A 55 -11.87 11.07 -4.53
CA PRO A 55 -13.31 10.90 -4.31
C PRO A 55 -13.91 9.64 -4.96
N GLN A 56 -13.25 9.09 -5.98
CA GLN A 56 -13.65 7.86 -6.66
C GLN A 56 -13.31 6.58 -5.86
N LEU A 57 -12.49 6.69 -4.81
CA LEU A 57 -12.09 5.56 -4.00
C LEU A 57 -13.08 5.37 -2.85
N GLU A 58 -14.06 4.50 -3.04
CA GLU A 58 -14.96 4.10 -1.96
C GLU A 58 -14.23 3.19 -0.99
N CYS A 59 -14.14 3.60 0.27
CA CYS A 59 -13.46 2.88 1.33
C CYS A 59 -14.37 2.65 2.53
N ASP A 60 -14.09 1.60 3.29
CA ASP A 60 -14.76 1.31 4.57
C ASP A 60 -13.80 1.61 5.74
N PRO A 61 -14.11 2.59 6.61
CA PRO A 61 -13.23 2.95 7.72
C PRO A 61 -13.06 1.83 8.74
N GLU A 62 -13.99 0.86 8.81
CA GLU A 62 -13.84 -0.32 9.68
C GLU A 62 -12.75 -1.27 9.18
N GLN A 63 -12.36 -1.17 7.90
CA GLN A 63 -11.30 -1.95 7.28
C GLN A 63 -9.94 -1.25 7.28
N PHE A 64 -9.83 -0.08 7.94
CA PHE A 64 -8.57 0.64 8.00
C PHE A 64 -7.59 -0.04 8.96
N LEU A 65 -6.32 0.02 8.58
CA LEU A 65 -5.19 -0.43 9.38
C LEU A 65 -4.23 0.75 9.56
N SER A 66 -3.72 0.94 10.77
CA SER A 66 -2.73 1.97 11.12
C SER A 66 -1.41 1.31 11.45
N LEU A 67 -0.33 1.89 10.90
CA LEU A 67 1.05 1.56 11.16
C LEU A 67 1.76 2.82 11.61
N ARG A 68 2.62 2.72 12.63
CA ARG A 68 3.41 3.86 13.12
C ARG A 68 4.89 3.58 12.97
N LEU A 69 5.59 4.48 12.28
CA LEU A 69 7.04 4.44 12.12
C LEU A 69 7.62 5.80 12.51
N GLY A 70 8.41 5.82 13.58
CA GLY A 70 8.95 7.07 14.15
C GLY A 70 7.83 8.07 14.49
N ARG A 71 7.88 9.26 13.89
CA ARG A 71 6.90 10.35 14.08
C ARG A 71 5.81 10.39 13.00
N ALA A 72 5.71 9.36 12.16
CA ALA A 72 4.70 9.27 11.13
C ALA A 72 3.71 8.14 11.42
N GLU A 73 2.43 8.42 11.19
CA GLU A 73 1.35 7.45 11.13
C GLU A 73 0.93 7.23 9.69
N TYR A 74 0.80 5.97 9.31
CA TYR A 74 0.39 5.52 7.98
C TYR A 74 -0.90 4.73 8.14
N MET A 75 -1.97 5.18 7.50
CA MET A 75 -3.24 4.51 7.50
C MET A 75 -3.52 3.92 6.12
N VAL A 76 -3.65 2.59 6.07
CA VAL A 76 -3.99 1.86 4.86
C VAL A 76 -5.51 1.87 4.69
N CYS A 77 -5.96 2.48 3.61
CA CYS A 77 -7.37 2.64 3.25
C CYS A 77 -7.70 1.76 2.05
N MET A 78 -8.34 0.62 2.28
CA MET A 78 -8.66 -0.34 1.22
C MET A 78 -9.93 0.03 0.48
N ALA A 79 -9.89 -0.04 -0.85
CA ALA A 79 -11.04 0.20 -1.68
C ALA A 79 -12.04 -0.95 -1.52
N ARG A 80 -13.34 -0.63 -1.35
CA ARG A 80 -14.41 -1.61 -1.21
C ARG A 80 -14.43 -2.60 -2.37
N GLN A 81 -14.16 -2.12 -3.59
CA GLN A 81 -14.05 -2.95 -4.79
C GLN A 81 -12.90 -3.98 -4.72
N ALA A 82 -11.81 -3.68 -4.02
CA ALA A 82 -10.69 -4.59 -3.86
C ALA A 82 -10.97 -5.67 -2.79
N LEU A 83 -11.89 -5.39 -1.87
CA LEU A 83 -12.31 -6.31 -0.81
C LEU A 83 -13.45 -7.25 -1.23
N ALA A 84 -14.14 -6.98 -2.34
CA ALA A 84 -15.28 -7.78 -2.77
C ALA A 84 -14.86 -9.22 -3.13
N PRO A 85 -15.60 -10.25 -2.67
CA PRO A 85 -15.18 -11.66 -2.72
C PRO A 85 -14.87 -12.19 -4.12
N ASP A 86 -15.53 -11.68 -5.16
CA ASP A 86 -15.36 -12.15 -6.54
C ASP A 86 -14.38 -11.32 -7.38
N ARG A 87 -13.65 -10.39 -6.76
CA ARG A 87 -12.78 -9.46 -7.49
C ARG A 87 -11.33 -9.91 -7.60
N ALA A 88 -10.92 -10.92 -6.84
CA ALA A 88 -9.55 -11.40 -6.82
C ALA A 88 -9.07 -11.87 -8.21
N GLY A 89 -9.95 -12.53 -8.99
CA GLY A 89 -9.65 -12.93 -10.36
C GLY A 89 -9.48 -11.77 -11.37
N ASN A 90 -9.95 -10.56 -11.04
CA ASN A 90 -9.73 -9.38 -11.89
C ASN A 90 -8.32 -8.81 -11.74
N LEU A 91 -7.65 -9.09 -10.62
CA LEU A 91 -6.26 -8.68 -10.38
C LEU A 91 -5.30 -9.31 -11.41
N LEU A 92 -5.65 -10.49 -11.92
CA LEU A 92 -4.90 -11.21 -12.95
C LEU A 92 -5.17 -10.72 -14.37
N LYS A 93 -6.19 -9.88 -14.57
CA LYS A 93 -6.63 -9.44 -15.91
C LYS A 93 -6.19 -8.02 -16.23
N GLN A 94 -6.12 -7.17 -15.22
CA GLN A 94 -5.81 -5.76 -15.40
C GLN A 94 -5.22 -5.14 -14.15
N LYS A 95 -4.49 -4.04 -14.38
CA LYS A 95 -4.05 -3.15 -13.31
C LYS A 95 -5.26 -2.65 -12.50
N THR A 96 -5.18 -2.77 -11.19
CA THR A 96 -6.27 -2.50 -10.26
C THR A 96 -5.76 -1.61 -9.12
N VAL A 97 -6.55 -0.58 -8.78
CA VAL A 97 -6.33 0.21 -7.56
C VAL A 97 -6.90 -0.55 -6.37
N LEU A 98 -6.03 -0.99 -5.47
CA LEU A 98 -6.40 -1.71 -4.26
C LEU A 98 -6.84 -0.76 -3.14
N GLY A 99 -6.25 0.43 -3.09
CA GLY A 99 -6.47 1.36 -1.99
C GLY A 99 -5.58 2.60 -2.06
N ALA A 100 -5.49 3.29 -0.94
CA ALA A 100 -4.60 4.42 -0.73
C ALA A 100 -3.94 4.35 0.66
N VAL A 101 -2.86 5.10 0.85
CA VAL A 101 -2.24 5.27 2.17
C VAL A 101 -2.33 6.73 2.56
N ALA A 102 -3.02 6.98 3.67
CA ALA A 102 -3.04 8.28 4.32
C ALA A 102 -1.84 8.41 5.26
N THR A 103 -1.17 9.55 5.26
CA THR A 103 0.00 9.86 6.07
C THR A 103 -0.34 11.02 7.00
N ARG A 104 0.20 10.98 8.22
CA ARG A 104 0.09 12.07 9.19
C ARG A 104 1.36 12.14 10.03
N ALA A 105 1.95 13.32 10.14
CA ALA A 105 3.00 13.56 11.13
C ALA A 105 2.39 13.69 12.54
N MET A 106 3.09 13.24 13.58
CA MET A 106 2.54 13.22 14.95
C MET A 106 2.20 14.61 15.52
N ASP A 107 2.82 15.66 14.99
CA ASP A 107 2.57 17.07 15.31
C ASP A 107 1.54 17.73 14.38
N GLU A 108 0.98 16.98 13.44
CA GLU A 108 -0.07 17.43 12.54
C GLU A 108 -1.41 16.76 12.89
N ASP A 109 -2.48 17.56 12.84
CA ASP A 109 -3.84 17.06 13.03
C ASP A 109 -4.50 16.59 11.71
N VAL A 110 -3.80 16.71 10.59
CA VAL A 110 -4.35 16.51 9.25
C VAL A 110 -3.72 15.32 8.57
N TYR A 111 -4.58 14.44 8.04
CA TYR A 111 -4.15 13.37 7.15
C TYR A 111 -3.99 13.88 5.72
N ARG A 112 -2.98 13.37 5.04
CA ARG A 112 -2.73 13.60 3.61
C ARG A 112 -2.78 12.27 2.88
N ILE A 113 -3.33 12.26 1.67
CA ILE A 113 -3.27 11.07 0.81
C ILE A 113 -2.12 11.26 -0.16
N ASP A 114 -0.99 10.61 0.15
CA ASP A 114 0.24 10.76 -0.61
C ASP A 114 0.52 9.53 -1.48
N HIS A 115 -0.06 8.37 -1.17
CA HIS A 115 0.21 7.12 -1.89
C HIS A 115 -1.05 6.37 -2.33
N MET A 116 -0.92 5.67 -3.44
CA MET A 116 -1.88 4.72 -4.00
C MET A 116 -1.33 3.31 -3.92
N LEU A 117 -2.16 2.36 -3.51
CA LEU A 117 -1.86 0.93 -3.53
C LEU A 117 -2.42 0.31 -4.81
N LEU A 118 -1.57 -0.34 -5.58
CA LEU A 118 -1.88 -0.88 -6.90
C LEU A 118 -1.52 -2.37 -6.97
N ALA A 119 -2.27 -3.13 -7.76
CA ALA A 119 -1.90 -4.46 -8.21
C ALA A 119 -1.88 -4.50 -9.74
N GLU A 120 -0.90 -5.17 -10.34
CA GLU A 120 -0.75 -5.32 -11.78
C GLU A 120 -0.40 -6.77 -12.13
N PRO A 121 -1.06 -7.44 -13.08
CA PRO A 121 -0.73 -8.81 -13.45
C PRO A 121 0.70 -8.93 -14.01
N VAL A 122 1.40 -9.99 -13.64
CA VAL A 122 2.74 -10.26 -14.19
C VAL A 122 2.60 -10.99 -15.52
N ALA A 123 3.15 -10.41 -16.59
CA ALA A 123 3.11 -11.00 -17.91
C ALA A 123 3.83 -12.36 -17.92
N GLY A 124 3.15 -13.40 -18.41
CA GLY A 124 3.72 -14.75 -18.55
C GLY A 124 3.73 -15.60 -17.28
N LEU A 125 3.32 -15.08 -16.11
CA LEU A 125 3.19 -15.86 -14.87
C LEU A 125 1.72 -16.01 -14.47
N ALA A 126 1.28 -17.26 -14.31
CA ALA A 126 -0.05 -17.56 -13.82
C ALA A 126 -0.19 -17.12 -12.34
N CYS A 127 -1.37 -16.62 -11.98
CA CYS A 127 -1.73 -16.25 -10.61
C CYS A 127 -0.81 -15.22 -9.93
N SER A 128 0.07 -14.55 -10.65
CA SER A 128 1.05 -13.62 -10.08
C SER A 128 0.68 -12.18 -10.41
N VAL A 129 0.84 -11.29 -9.42
CA VAL A 129 0.69 -9.85 -9.57
C VAL A 129 1.88 -9.13 -8.95
N HIS A 130 2.27 -8.00 -9.54
CA HIS A 130 3.05 -7.00 -8.85
C HIS A 130 2.13 -6.23 -7.90
N VAL A 131 2.59 -5.99 -6.67
CA VAL A 131 1.93 -5.11 -5.72
C VAL A 131 2.82 -3.89 -5.54
N LEU A 132 2.24 -2.70 -5.69
CA LEU A 132 2.99 -1.45 -5.76
C LEU A 132 2.37 -0.40 -4.84
N VAL A 133 3.21 0.35 -4.13
CA VAL A 133 2.82 1.56 -3.42
C VAL A 133 3.47 2.73 -4.15
N GLN A 134 2.64 3.55 -4.78
CA GLN A 134 3.08 4.64 -5.65
C GLN A 134 2.68 5.98 -5.04
N HIS A 135 3.62 6.93 -4.98
CA HIS A 135 3.32 8.31 -4.62
C HIS A 135 2.45 8.98 -5.70
N ARG A 136 1.71 10.03 -5.36
CA ARG A 136 0.89 10.77 -6.35
C ARG A 136 1.70 11.41 -7.48
N SER A 137 3.00 11.61 -7.28
CA SER A 137 3.93 12.06 -8.34
C SER A 137 4.23 10.98 -9.38
N GLY A 138 3.89 9.72 -9.11
CA GLY A 138 4.24 8.56 -9.95
C GLY A 138 5.47 7.80 -9.46
N GLU A 139 6.20 8.30 -8.47
CA GLU A 139 7.36 7.60 -7.89
C GLU A 139 6.94 6.38 -7.08
N LEU A 140 7.68 5.27 -7.21
CA LEU A 140 7.46 4.08 -6.41
C LEU A 140 8.08 4.25 -5.02
N ALA A 141 7.29 3.97 -3.98
CA ALA A 141 7.73 3.96 -2.59
C ALA A 141 7.98 2.53 -2.11
N MET A 142 7.12 1.59 -2.49
CA MET A 142 7.29 0.17 -2.24
C MET A 142 6.89 -0.64 -3.46
N ALA A 143 7.52 -1.79 -3.64
CA ALA A 143 7.17 -2.74 -4.68
C ALA A 143 7.41 -4.16 -4.18
N GLY A 144 6.68 -5.09 -4.78
CA GLY A 144 6.85 -6.50 -4.50
C GLY A 144 5.84 -7.33 -5.26
N TRP A 145 5.60 -8.52 -4.75
CA TRP A 145 4.93 -9.59 -5.48
C TRP A 145 3.74 -10.07 -4.67
N GLY A 146 2.74 -10.56 -5.36
CA GLY A 146 1.70 -11.34 -4.74
C GLY A 146 1.23 -12.48 -5.61
N GLU A 147 0.77 -13.53 -4.94
CA GLU A 147 0.25 -14.73 -5.54
C GLU A 147 -1.22 -14.88 -5.15
N LEU A 148 -2.06 -15.17 -6.15
CA LEU A 148 -3.45 -15.46 -5.94
C LEU A 148 -3.63 -16.96 -5.68
N ALA A 149 -3.94 -17.31 -4.44
CA ALA A 149 -4.22 -18.67 -3.99
C ALA A 149 -5.53 -18.74 -3.21
N ALA A 150 -6.39 -19.70 -3.53
CA ALA A 150 -7.68 -19.93 -2.85
C ALA A 150 -8.57 -18.67 -2.69
N GLY A 151 -8.57 -17.77 -3.67
CA GLY A 151 -9.36 -16.53 -3.64
C GLY A 151 -8.77 -15.42 -2.76
N GLN A 152 -7.52 -15.58 -2.31
CA GLN A 152 -6.78 -14.60 -1.53
C GLN A 152 -5.51 -14.21 -2.30
N LEU A 153 -5.18 -12.92 -2.26
CA LEU A 153 -3.89 -12.41 -2.69
C LEU A 153 -2.94 -12.44 -1.49
N LEU A 154 -1.96 -13.34 -1.50
CA LEU A 154 -0.82 -13.32 -0.58
C LEU A 154 0.22 -12.37 -1.15
N PHE A 155 0.73 -11.43 -0.38
CA PHE A 155 1.66 -10.42 -0.90
C PHE A 155 2.83 -10.14 0.02
N HIS A 156 3.92 -9.69 -0.60
CA HIS A 156 5.13 -9.20 0.03
C HIS A 156 5.57 -7.91 -0.65
N LEU A 157 5.92 -6.89 0.12
CA LEU A 157 6.33 -5.57 -0.33
C LEU A 157 7.64 -5.18 0.35
N HIS A 158 8.54 -4.57 -0.43
CA HIS A 158 9.78 -3.99 0.05
C HIS A 158 9.84 -2.51 -0.32
N ALA A 159 10.50 -1.70 0.52
CA ALA A 159 10.80 -0.33 0.18
C ALA A 159 11.70 -0.26 -1.06
N VAL A 160 11.43 0.69 -1.96
CA VAL A 160 12.29 0.93 -3.13
C VAL A 160 13.44 1.82 -2.72
N ASN A 161 14.64 1.53 -3.23
CA ASN A 161 15.85 2.31 -3.00
C ASN A 161 15.75 3.67 -3.68
N ARG A 162 15.54 4.71 -2.87
CA ARG A 162 15.49 6.10 -3.30
C ARG A 162 16.06 7.01 -2.21
N PRO A 163 16.46 8.24 -2.53
CA PRO A 163 16.97 9.18 -1.53
C PRO A 163 16.02 9.32 -0.35
N GLY A 164 16.53 9.03 0.85
CA GLY A 164 15.76 9.11 2.11
C GLY A 164 14.81 7.94 2.39
N ALA A 165 14.79 6.91 1.55
CA ALA A 165 14.05 5.68 1.87
C ALA A 165 14.67 4.94 3.05
N VAL A 166 13.79 4.34 3.84
CA VAL A 166 14.15 3.48 4.97
C VAL A 166 13.82 2.04 4.56
N PRO A 167 14.73 1.07 4.73
CA PRO A 167 14.42 -0.34 4.51
C PRO A 167 13.19 -0.76 5.30
N ALA A 168 12.20 -1.30 4.60
CA ALA A 168 10.94 -1.74 5.17
C ALA A 168 10.39 -2.92 4.37
N ALA A 169 9.79 -3.87 5.08
CA ALA A 169 9.16 -5.05 4.52
C ALA A 169 7.73 -5.19 5.10
N ILE A 170 6.76 -5.47 4.25
CA ILE A 170 5.37 -5.72 4.64
C ILE A 170 4.88 -6.98 3.93
N ALA A 171 4.29 -7.90 4.68
CA ALA A 171 3.62 -9.08 4.14
C ALA A 171 2.20 -9.20 4.70
N GLY A 172 1.31 -9.78 3.91
CA GLY A 172 -0.07 -9.95 4.31
C GLY A 172 -0.90 -10.71 3.30
N CYS A 173 -2.20 -10.72 3.55
CA CYS A 173 -3.18 -11.27 2.64
C CYS A 173 -4.37 -10.34 2.43
N LEU A 174 -4.90 -10.36 1.22
CA LEU A 174 -6.11 -9.64 0.83
C LEU A 174 -7.12 -10.66 0.30
N GLY A 175 -8.25 -10.81 0.98
CA GLY A 175 -9.32 -11.72 0.59
C GLY A 175 -10.38 -11.87 1.67
N GLY A 176 -11.50 -12.51 1.34
CA GLY A 176 -12.59 -12.71 2.29
C GLY A 176 -13.14 -11.42 2.90
N GLY A 177 -13.12 -10.30 2.15
CA GLY A 177 -13.63 -9.01 2.61
C GLY A 177 -12.66 -8.16 3.42
N ARG A 178 -11.41 -8.61 3.66
CA ARG A 178 -10.46 -7.88 4.52
C ARG A 178 -9.03 -7.89 4.01
N LEU A 179 -8.27 -6.89 4.46
CA LEU A 179 -6.82 -6.88 4.43
C LEU A 179 -6.31 -7.33 5.80
N GLU A 180 -5.33 -8.22 5.81
CA GLU A 180 -4.62 -8.64 7.01
C GLU A 180 -3.11 -8.49 6.75
N ILE A 181 -2.45 -7.66 7.55
CA ILE A 181 -0.99 -7.52 7.50
C ILE A 181 -0.43 -8.45 8.58
N THR A 182 0.26 -9.51 8.15
CA THR A 182 0.81 -10.55 9.03
C THR A 182 2.22 -10.21 9.48
N HIS A 183 2.94 -9.42 8.68
CA HIS A 183 4.27 -8.95 9.00
C HIS A 183 4.45 -7.51 8.52
N ALA A 184 5.02 -6.67 9.37
CA ALA A 184 5.49 -5.35 8.99
C ALA A 184 6.74 -5.06 9.81
N ALA A 185 7.82 -4.66 9.15
CA ALA A 185 9.06 -4.29 9.80
C ALA A 185 9.77 -3.20 9.03
N ALA A 186 10.52 -2.34 9.72
CA ALA A 186 11.40 -1.37 9.11
C ALA A 186 12.62 -1.10 9.99
N ARG A 187 13.67 -0.57 9.39
CA ARG A 187 14.79 0.00 10.13
C ARG A 187 14.36 1.32 10.80
N LEU A 188 14.93 1.67 11.95
CA LEU A 188 14.64 2.97 12.56
C LEU A 188 15.37 4.11 11.83
N PRO A 189 14.74 5.28 11.63
CA PRO A 189 15.42 6.44 11.07
C PRO A 189 16.56 6.88 12.00
N GLY A 190 17.80 6.84 11.51
CA GLY A 190 18.99 7.32 12.24
C GLY A 190 19.99 6.24 12.66
N GLU A 191 19.66 4.96 12.54
CA GLU A 191 20.63 3.87 12.69
C GLU A 191 21.48 3.80 11.41
N ARG A 192 22.68 4.38 11.43
CA ARG A 192 23.67 4.24 10.34
C ARG A 192 24.39 2.89 10.47
N HIS A 193 24.73 2.28 9.34
CA HIS A 193 25.78 1.26 9.28
C HIS A 193 27.15 1.88 9.52
#